data_AF-A0A6A4ZSF7-F1
#
_entry.id   AF-A0A6A4ZSF7-F1
#
_cell.length_a   1.000
_cell.length_b   1.000
_cell.length_c   1.000
_cell.angle_alpha   90.00
_cell.angle_beta   90.00
_cell.angle_gamma   90.00
#
_symmetry.space_group_name_H-M   'P 1'
#
loop_
_entity.id
_entity.type
_entity.pdbx_description
1 polymer ?
#
loop_
_entity_poly.entity_id
_entity_poly.type
_entity_poly.pdbx_seq_one_letter_code
_entity_poly.pdbx_strand_id
1 'polypeptide(L)'
;MSSLVVTIADGGSGDGGTSTPSTTPASRSCQDVAKELDVDVSQGLSIAQISDRQKQYGRNVLENDEPESLVMKFLDQFKNPLNLLLVASGGVSVLMGHVDDAISIVVALTIVVTVAFVQEYRSEKTLDALKELVPPRARAVRDGQTCE
;
A
#
# COMPACT_ATOMS: atom_id res chain seq x y z
N MET A 1 -28.04 -37.62 3.62
CA MET A 1 -28.80 -36.36 3.45
C MET A 1 -28.10 -35.33 4.32
N SER A 2 -27.53 -34.21 3.87
CA SER A 2 -27.69 -33.50 2.61
C SER A 2 -26.37 -32.81 2.25
N SER A 3 -26.04 -32.86 0.96
CA SER A 3 -24.89 -32.22 0.33
C SER A 3 -25.06 -30.69 0.36
N LEU A 4 -24.10 -29.95 0.91
CA LEU A 4 -24.05 -28.50 0.75
C LEU A 4 -23.22 -28.19 -0.49
N VAL A 5 -23.88 -28.30 -1.64
CA VAL A 5 -23.37 -27.82 -2.92
C VAL A 5 -23.34 -26.30 -2.84
N VAL A 6 -22.14 -25.71 -2.90
CA VAL A 6 -21.97 -24.29 -3.15
C VAL A 6 -22.36 -24.04 -4.61
N THR A 7 -23.65 -23.79 -4.82
CA THR A 7 -24.21 -23.31 -6.08
C THR A 7 -23.83 -21.83 -6.21
N ILE A 8 -22.83 -21.54 -7.03
CA ILE A 8 -22.57 -20.18 -7.50
C ILE A 8 -23.55 -19.96 -8.66
N ALA A 9 -24.70 -19.37 -8.33
CA ALA A 9 -25.71 -19.00 -9.33
C ALA A 9 -25.23 -17.75 -10.08
N ASP A 10 -25.25 -17.86 -11.40
CA ASP A 10 -25.17 -16.78 -12.37
C ASP A 10 -26.32 -15.78 -12.16
N GLY A 11 -26.02 -14.49 -12.21
CA GLY A 11 -26.97 -13.41 -11.96
C GLY A 11 -26.30 -12.05 -12.18
N GLY A 12 -26.51 -11.49 -13.37
CA GLY A 12 -25.82 -10.30 -13.84
C GLY A 12 -26.31 -8.96 -13.29
N SER A 13 -25.80 -7.92 -13.97
CA SER A 13 -26.16 -6.49 -13.92
C SER A 13 -25.37 -5.62 -12.94
N GLY A 14 -24.38 -4.93 -13.53
CA GLY A 14 -24.23 -3.49 -13.43
C GLY A 14 -23.72 -2.92 -12.10
N ASP A 15 -22.41 -2.71 -12.02
CA ASP A 15 -21.89 -1.47 -11.43
C ASP A 15 -20.53 -1.10 -12.06
N GLY A 16 -20.27 0.20 -12.19
CA GLY A 16 -19.11 0.80 -12.86
C GLY A 16 -17.80 0.29 -12.25
N GLY A 17 -17.14 -0.61 -12.98
CA GLY A 17 -16.01 -1.37 -12.51
C GLY A 17 -14.75 -0.54 -12.27
N THR A 18 -14.42 -0.34 -11.00
CA THR A 18 -13.02 -0.39 -10.57
C THR A 18 -12.66 -1.85 -10.34
N SER A 19 -12.54 -2.61 -11.43
CA SER A 19 -11.98 -3.95 -11.39
C SER A 19 -10.52 -3.86 -10.97
N THR A 20 -10.27 -4.01 -9.66
CA THR A 20 -8.93 -4.28 -9.16
C THR A 20 -8.41 -5.54 -9.85
N PRO A 21 -7.16 -5.55 -10.34
CA PRO A 21 -6.60 -6.65 -11.15
C PRO A 21 -6.60 -8.02 -10.42
N SER A 22 -6.79 -8.03 -9.11
CA SER A 22 -6.88 -9.22 -8.26
C SER A 22 -8.24 -9.94 -8.29
N THR A 23 -9.33 -9.29 -8.72
CA THR A 23 -10.69 -9.87 -8.62
C THR A 23 -11.04 -10.77 -9.82
N THR A 24 -10.47 -10.50 -10.99
CA THR A 24 -10.71 -11.25 -12.24
C THR A 24 -10.27 -12.72 -12.22
N PRO A 25 -9.10 -13.10 -11.67
CA PRO A 25 -8.70 -14.51 -11.62
C PRO A 25 -9.43 -15.32 -10.54
N ALA A 26 -9.96 -14.68 -9.49
CA ALA A 26 -10.60 -15.38 -8.37
C ALA A 26 -11.99 -15.97 -8.71
N SER A 27 -12.65 -15.44 -9.75
CA SER A 27 -13.98 -15.89 -10.21
C SER A 27 -13.92 -16.87 -11.38
N ARG A 28 -12.73 -17.25 -11.87
CA ARG A 28 -12.52 -18.15 -13.01
C ARG A 28 -12.11 -19.56 -12.56
N SER A 29 -12.31 -20.55 -13.43
CA SER A 29 -11.88 -21.92 -13.15
C SER A 29 -10.34 -22.02 -13.16
N CYS A 30 -9.76 -22.91 -12.35
CA CYS A 30 -8.31 -23.08 -12.27
C CYS A 30 -7.67 -23.39 -13.63
N GLN A 31 -8.39 -24.08 -14.52
CA GLN A 31 -7.90 -24.44 -15.86
C GLN A 31 -7.89 -23.24 -16.81
N ASP A 32 -8.86 -22.34 -16.70
CA ASP A 32 -8.92 -21.14 -17.54
C ASP A 32 -7.82 -20.16 -17.16
N VAL A 33 -7.58 -19.99 -15.85
CA VAL A 33 -6.48 -19.17 -15.33
C VAL A 33 -5.12 -19.74 -15.72
N ALA A 34 -4.94 -21.07 -15.67
CA ALA A 34 -3.71 -21.73 -16.08
C ALA A 34 -3.41 -21.54 -17.58
N LYS A 35 -4.44 -21.56 -18.44
CA LYS A 35 -4.31 -21.28 -19.88
C LYS A 35 -3.98 -19.82 -20.16
N GLU A 36 -4.67 -18.89 -19.49
CA GLU A 36 -4.45 -17.45 -19.66
C GLU A 36 -3.04 -17.03 -19.19
N LEU A 37 -2.58 -17.60 -18.08
CA LEU A 37 -1.24 -17.39 -17.54
C LEU A 37 -0.19 -18.29 -18.17
N ASP A 38 -0.51 -19.12 -19.17
CA ASP A 38 0.42 -20.05 -19.84
C ASP A 38 1.29 -20.83 -18.83
N VAL A 39 0.65 -21.50 -17.86
CA VAL A 39 1.29 -22.27 -16.78
C VAL A 39 0.83 -23.72 -16.81
N ASP A 40 1.75 -24.65 -16.66
CA ASP A 40 1.41 -26.05 -16.40
C ASP A 40 1.06 -26.26 -14.92
N VAL A 41 -0.12 -26.78 -14.63
CA VAL A 41 -0.60 -26.99 -13.25
C VAL A 41 0.23 -28.06 -12.51
N SER A 42 0.87 -28.98 -13.23
CA SER A 42 1.64 -30.11 -12.67
C SER A 42 3.14 -29.84 -12.62
N GLN A 43 3.69 -29.14 -13.62
CA GLN A 43 5.12 -28.85 -13.74
C GLN A 43 5.47 -27.41 -13.32
N GLY A 44 4.48 -26.52 -13.16
CA GLY A 44 4.71 -25.12 -12.86
C GLY A 44 5.26 -24.35 -14.07
N LEU A 45 6.07 -23.33 -13.78
CA LEU A 45 6.65 -22.45 -14.81
C LEU A 45 8.06 -22.87 -15.18
N SER A 46 8.44 -22.70 -16.46
CA SER A 46 9.81 -22.95 -16.89
C SER A 46 10.78 -21.82 -16.53
N ILE A 47 12.05 -22.14 -16.30
CA ILE A 47 13.10 -21.14 -16.00
C ILE A 47 13.20 -20.04 -17.08
N ALA A 48 12.98 -20.39 -18.35
CA ALA A 48 12.97 -19.44 -19.45
C ALA A 48 11.81 -18.42 -19.33
N GLN A 49 10.59 -18.91 -19.09
CA GLN A 49 9.40 -18.06 -18.91
C GLN A 49 9.52 -17.15 -17.67
N ILE A 50 10.21 -17.59 -16.62
CA ILE A 50 10.42 -16.77 -15.41
C ILE A 50 11.24 -15.52 -15.73
N SER A 51 12.32 -15.66 -16.49
CA SER A 51 13.20 -14.54 -16.83
C SER A 51 12.47 -13.50 -17.67
N ASP A 52 11.63 -13.96 -18.60
CA ASP A 52 10.84 -13.07 -19.45
C ASP A 52 9.70 -12.40 -18.67
N ARG A 53 9.05 -13.12 -17.75
CA ARG A 53 8.04 -12.53 -16.85
C ARG A 53 8.63 -11.54 -15.87
N GLN A 54 9.83 -11.78 -15.34
CA GLN A 54 10.50 -10.80 -14.47
C GLN A 54 10.82 -9.50 -15.21
N LYS A 55 11.10 -9.55 -16.52
CA LYS A 55 11.25 -8.35 -17.35
C LYS A 55 9.92 -7.66 -17.62
N GLN A 56 8.86 -8.42 -17.84
CA GLN A 56 7.54 -7.88 -18.18
C GLN A 56 6.79 -7.30 -16.98
N TYR A 57 6.86 -7.96 -15.83
CA TYR A 57 6.09 -7.62 -14.62
C TYR A 57 6.95 -7.02 -13.49
N GLY A 58 8.27 -7.06 -13.62
CA GLY A 58 9.18 -6.64 -12.57
C GLY A 58 9.36 -7.68 -11.47
N ARG A 59 10.19 -7.35 -10.47
CA ARG A 59 10.39 -8.20 -9.29
C ARG A 59 9.25 -7.97 -8.31
N ASN A 60 8.77 -9.03 -7.67
CA ASN A 60 7.78 -8.95 -6.59
C ASN A 60 8.43 -8.42 -5.30
N VAL A 61 8.83 -7.16 -5.32
CA VAL A 61 9.40 -6.42 -4.20
C VAL A 61 8.49 -5.22 -3.99
N LEU A 62 7.97 -5.07 -2.77
CA LEU A 62 7.27 -3.86 -2.37
C LEU A 62 8.31 -2.74 -2.29
N GLU A 63 8.15 -1.72 -3.11
CA GLU A 63 8.96 -0.51 -3.06
C GLU A 63 8.87 0.05 -1.64
N ASN A 64 10.02 0.16 -0.96
CA ASN A 64 10.09 0.97 0.24
C ASN A 64 10.11 2.41 -0.27
N ASP A 65 9.05 3.17 0.00
CA ASP A 65 9.12 4.62 -0.17
C ASP A 65 10.40 5.09 0.53
N GLU A 66 11.26 5.77 -0.22
CA GLU A 66 12.47 6.36 0.35
C GLU A 66 12.05 7.18 1.57
N PRO A 67 12.82 7.16 2.67
CA PRO A 67 12.51 7.98 3.82
C PRO A 67 12.56 9.43 3.36
N GLU A 68 11.40 10.02 3.05
CA GLU A 68 11.35 11.42 2.65
C GLU A 68 12.04 12.21 3.75
N SER A 69 13.03 13.00 3.36
CA SER A 69 13.81 13.79 4.31
C SER A 69 12.85 14.62 5.18
N LEU A 70 13.09 14.65 6.49
CA LEU A 70 12.23 15.36 7.46
C LEU A 70 11.95 16.80 7.05
N VAL A 71 12.91 17.44 6.40
CA VAL A 71 12.80 18.81 5.87
C VAL A 71 11.78 18.86 4.74
N MET A 72 11.75 17.88 3.83
CA MET A 72 10.78 17.82 2.75
C MET A 72 9.36 17.56 3.28
N LYS A 73 9.18 16.62 4.23
CA LYS A 73 7.90 16.41 4.92
C LYS A 73 7.43 17.69 5.63
N PHE A 74 8.34 18.44 6.26
CA PHE A 74 8.02 19.72 6.90
C PHE A 74 7.60 20.80 5.89
N LEU A 75 8.28 20.90 4.74
CA LEU A 75 7.89 21.81 3.67
C LEU A 75 6.52 21.45 3.07
N ASP A 76 6.22 20.16 2.95
CA ASP A 76 4.95 19.69 2.41
C ASP A 76 3.77 19.98 3.36
N GLN A 77 4.02 20.02 4.67
CA GLN A 77 3.01 20.48 5.63
C GLN A 77 2.57 21.93 5.41
N PHE A 78 3.38 22.82 4.83
CA PHE A 78 2.91 24.19 4.49
C PHE A 78 1.91 24.20 3.33
N LYS A 79 1.89 23.16 2.49
CA LYS A 79 0.86 23.02 1.46
C LYS A 79 -0.47 22.54 2.03
N ASN A 80 -0.47 21.99 3.24
CA ASN A 80 -1.69 21.56 3.88
C ASN A 80 -2.53 22.78 4.27
N PRO A 81 -3.79 22.88 3.81
CA PRO A 81 -4.65 24.05 4.06
C PRO A 81 -4.86 24.32 5.55
N LEU A 82 -4.81 23.28 6.39
CA LEU A 82 -4.94 23.40 7.83
C LEU A 82 -3.71 24.10 8.43
N ASN A 83 -2.49 23.72 8.04
CA ASN A 83 -1.27 24.35 8.55
C ASN A 83 -1.12 25.79 8.05
N LEU A 84 -1.51 26.04 6.79
CA LEU A 84 -1.52 27.39 6.22
C LEU A 84 -2.47 28.32 7.00
N LEU A 85 -3.61 27.80 7.47
CA LEU A 85 -4.53 28.53 8.35
C LEU A 85 -3.87 28.88 9.70
N LEU A 86 -3.14 27.96 10.34
CA LEU A 86 -2.46 28.25 11.61
C LEU A 86 -1.33 29.26 11.45
N VAL A 87 -0.53 29.15 10.39
CA VAL A 87 0.53 30.13 10.09
C VAL A 87 -0.07 31.51 9.81
N ALA A 88 -1.17 31.58 9.05
CA ALA A 88 -1.89 32.83 8.81
C ALA A 88 -2.44 33.42 10.13
N SER A 89 -3.02 32.60 11.00
CA SER A 89 -3.54 33.04 12.30
C SER A 89 -2.43 33.56 13.21
N GLY A 90 -1.29 32.87 13.30
CA GLY A 90 -0.11 33.35 14.04
C GLY A 90 0.43 34.67 13.47
N GLY A 91 0.47 34.81 12.15
CA GLY A 91 0.87 36.06 11.48
C GLY A 91 -0.05 37.23 11.81
N VAL A 92 -1.37 37.03 11.80
CA VAL A 92 -2.36 38.04 12.19
C VAL A 92 -2.20 38.43 13.66
N SER A 93 -1.95 37.46 14.54
CA SER A 93 -1.78 37.68 15.98
C SER A 93 -0.53 38.53 16.30
N VAL A 94 0.58 38.28 15.61
CA VAL A 94 1.80 39.11 15.69
C VAL A 94 1.54 40.51 15.16
N LEU A 95 0.80 40.65 14.06
CA LEU A 95 0.44 41.95 13.49
C LEU A 95 -0.40 42.80 14.46
N MET A 96 -1.23 42.14 15.28
CA MET A 96 -2.02 42.78 16.34
C MET A 96 -1.17 43.22 17.55
N GLY A 97 0.07 42.72 17.66
CA GLY A 97 0.96 42.97 18.81
C GLY A 97 0.73 42.04 20.00
N HIS A 98 -0.11 41.00 19.85
CA HIS A 98 -0.47 40.05 20.91
C HIS A 98 0.51 38.88 20.91
N VAL A 99 1.70 39.12 21.45
CA VAL A 99 2.80 38.13 21.40
C VAL A 99 2.47 36.88 22.23
N ASP A 100 1.71 37.02 23.32
CA ASP A 100 1.25 35.90 24.16
C ASP A 100 0.36 34.90 23.41
N ASP A 101 -0.51 35.40 22.53
CA ASP A 101 -1.38 34.58 21.69
C ASP A 101 -0.57 33.85 20.61
N ALA A 102 0.38 34.56 19.98
CA ALA A 102 1.28 33.97 18.99
C ALA A 102 2.13 32.84 19.59
N ILE A 103 2.65 33.00 20.81
CA ILE A 103 3.40 31.96 21.52
C ILE A 103 2.53 30.72 21.75
N SER A 104 1.28 30.91 22.16
CA SER A 104 0.33 29.80 22.40
C SER A 104 0.08 28.98 21.12
N ILE A 105 -0.09 29.66 19.97
CA ILE A 105 -0.27 29.00 18.66
C ILE A 105 0.98 28.20 18.27
N VAL A 106 2.18 28.76 18.46
CA VAL A 106 3.45 28.06 18.15
C VAL A 106 3.64 26.82 19.01
N VAL A 107 3.31 26.90 20.30
CA VAL A 107 3.37 25.74 21.21
C VAL A 107 2.39 24.65 20.76
N ALA A 108 1.15 25.02 20.43
CA ALA A 108 0.16 24.06 19.94
C ALA A 108 0.60 23.38 18.63
N LEU A 109 1.12 24.15 17.66
CA LEU A 109 1.69 23.62 16.42
C LEU A 109 2.83 22.63 16.68
N THR A 110 3.73 22.97 17.59
CA THR A 110 4.88 22.11 17.94
C THR A 110 4.39 20.75 18.46
N ILE A 111 3.36 20.73 19.30
CA ILE A 111 2.75 19.49 19.80
C ILE A 111 2.13 18.70 18.65
N VAL A 112 1.33 19.35 17.79
CA VAL A 112 0.67 18.68 16.66
C VAL A 112 1.69 18.05 15.70
N VAL A 113 2.73 18.78 15.32
CA VAL A 113 3.80 18.27 14.44
C VAL A 113 4.53 17.10 15.09
N THR A 114 4.84 17.19 16.38
CA THR A 114 5.50 16.10 17.13
C THR A 114 4.62 14.86 17.17
N VAL A 115 3.33 15.00 17.44
CA VAL A 115 2.38 13.89 17.45
C VAL A 115 2.25 13.27 16.06
N ALA A 116 2.15 14.08 15.01
CA ALA A 116 2.10 13.59 13.64
C ALA A 116 3.37 12.79 13.28
N PHE A 117 4.55 13.28 13.66
CA PHE A 117 5.80 12.57 13.45
C PHE A 117 5.84 11.22 14.19
N VAL A 118 5.39 11.17 15.44
CA VAL A 118 5.31 9.93 16.21
C VAL A 118 4.30 8.95 15.59
N GLN A 119 3.18 9.45 15.06
CA GLN A 119 2.17 8.62 14.38
C GLN A 119 2.71 8.02 13.08
N GLU A 120 3.44 8.81 12.31
CA GLU A 120 4.10 8.36 11.08
C GLU A 120 5.14 7.27 11.40
N TYR A 121 6.04 7.55 12.36
CA TYR A 121 7.08 6.61 12.77
C TYR A 121 6.52 5.29 13.30
N ARG A 122 5.39 5.33 14.03
CA ARG A 122 4.71 4.11 14.49
C ARG A 122 4.07 3.33 13.34
N SER A 123 3.57 4.01 12.32
CA SER A 123 2.97 3.38 11.14
C SER A 123 4.03 2.67 10.30
N GLU A 124 5.17 3.32 10.04
CA GLU A 124 6.33 2.73 9.36
C GLU A 124 6.83 1.48 10.11
N LYS A 125 7.00 1.56 11.44
CA LYS A 125 7.43 0.43 12.25
C LYS A 125 6.45 -0.75 12.23
N THR A 126 5.16 -0.47 12.10
CA THR A 126 4.13 -1.52 12.00
C THR A 126 4.19 -2.21 10.64
N LEU A 127 4.42 -1.46 9.56
CA LEU A 127 4.63 -2.01 8.23
C LEU A 127 5.90 -2.88 8.16
N ASP A 128 6.99 -2.44 8.78
CA ASP A 128 8.23 -3.21 8.83
C ASP A 128 8.08 -4.49 9.66
N ALA A 129 7.41 -4.42 10.81
CA ALA A 129 7.10 -5.61 11.60
C ALA A 129 6.21 -6.61 10.83
N LEU A 130 5.28 -6.11 10.01
CA LEU A 130 4.46 -6.96 9.16
C LEU A 130 5.28 -7.61 8.02
N LYS A 131 6.22 -6.86 7.43
CA LYS A 131 7.19 -7.41 6.45
C LYS A 131 8.09 -8.47 7.07
N GLU A 132 8.47 -8.34 8.33
CA GLU A 132 9.29 -9.32 9.05
C GLU A 132 8.48 -10.59 9.40
N LEU A 133 7.18 -10.45 9.68
CA LEU A 133 6.26 -11.56 9.92
C LEU A 133 5.90 -12.35 8.65
N VAL A 134 5.98 -11.71 7.47
CA VAL A 134 5.84 -12.40 6.20
C VAL A 134 7.19 -13.02 5.84
N PRO A 135 7.33 -14.36 5.79
CA PRO A 135 8.59 -14.95 5.38
C PRO A 135 8.95 -14.45 3.98
N PRO A 136 10.16 -13.92 3.75
CA PRO A 136 10.60 -13.41 2.45
C PRO A 136 10.81 -14.53 1.41
N ARG A 137 10.44 -15.77 1.76
CA ARG A 137 10.54 -16.96 0.93
C ARG A 137 9.15 -17.45 0.58
N ALA A 138 8.91 -17.59 -0.71
CA ALA A 138 7.67 -18.14 -1.24
C ALA A 138 7.98 -19.50 -1.86
N ARG A 139 7.28 -20.53 -1.39
CA ARG A 139 7.42 -21.88 -1.96
C ARG A 139 6.67 -21.94 -3.29
N ALA A 140 7.37 -22.27 -4.37
CA ALA A 140 6.82 -22.32 -5.72
C ALA A 140 7.27 -23.59 -6.47
N VAL A 141 6.50 -24.03 -7.46
CA VAL A 141 6.88 -25.14 -8.34
C VAL A 141 7.35 -24.59 -9.68
N ARG A 142 8.55 -25.01 -10.11
CA ARG A 142 9.21 -24.59 -11.35
C ARG A 142 9.89 -25.81 -11.98
N ASP A 143 9.63 -26.06 -13.27
CA ASP A 143 10.13 -27.24 -13.99
C ASP A 143 9.95 -28.57 -13.21
N GLY A 144 8.79 -28.73 -12.58
CA GLY A 144 8.41 -29.92 -11.78
C GLY A 144 9.13 -30.03 -10.43
N GLN A 145 9.99 -29.08 -10.08
CA GLN A 145 10.71 -29.04 -8.81
C GLN A 145 10.12 -27.99 -7.88
N THR A 146 10.05 -28.31 -6.59
CA THR A 146 9.63 -27.34 -5.56
C THR A 146 10.83 -26.51 -5.12
N CYS A 147 10.78 -25.20 -5.35
CA CYS A 147 11.79 -24.23 -4.95
C CYS A 147 11.29 -23.41 -3.75
N GLU A 148 12.19 -23.01 -2.85
CA GLU A 148 11.96 -22.06 -1.74
C GLU A 148 12.68 -20.72 -1.95
#